data_AF-A0A661QLM3-F1
#
_entry.id   AF-A0A661QLM3-F1
#
_cell.length_a   1.000
_cell.length_b   1.000
_cell.length_c   1.000
_cell.angle_alpha   90.00
_cell.angle_beta   90.00
_cell.angle_gamma   90.00
#
_symmetry.space_group_name_H-M   'P 1'
#
loop_
_entity.id
_entity.type
_entity.pdbx_description
1 polymer ?
#
loop_
_entity_poly.entity_id
_entity_poly.type
_entity_poly.pdbx_seq_one_letter_code
_entity_poly.pdbx_strand_id
1 'polypeptide(L)'
;MPKIFRETLQFYLIDCKTTLGKVIDILIILLNLFICLILVIETYPVSEKIGHLLWNLEVIIVFFFIIEYMARLYAAQNRFRQLVDVYSIIDLIAILPTLSVIFLPVLRC
;
A
#
# COMPACT_ATOMS: atom_id res chain seq x y z
N MET A 1 -7.22 20.34 36.92
CA MET A 1 -7.80 20.72 35.61
C MET A 1 -6.86 20.31 34.47
N PRO A 2 -7.12 19.20 33.77
CA PRO A 2 -6.65 19.06 32.39
C PRO A 2 -7.70 18.30 31.53
N LYS A 3 -8.81 18.95 31.18
CA LYS A 3 -9.81 18.38 30.26
C LYS A 3 -9.74 18.98 28.85
N ILE A 4 -9.27 20.22 28.72
CA ILE A 4 -9.16 20.96 27.45
C ILE A 4 -8.20 20.29 26.45
N PHE A 5 -7.08 19.73 26.91
CA PHE A 5 -6.14 19.05 26.01
C PHE A 5 -6.71 17.74 25.45
N ARG A 6 -7.58 17.06 26.22
CA ARG A 6 -8.27 15.85 25.76
C ARG A 6 -9.36 16.18 24.74
N GLU A 7 -10.14 17.25 24.94
CA GLU A 7 -11.18 17.67 24.00
C GLU A 7 -10.61 18.16 22.66
N THR A 8 -9.52 18.93 22.66
CA THR A 8 -8.87 19.34 21.39
C THR A 8 -8.25 18.15 20.65
N LEU A 9 -7.68 17.17 21.37
CA LEU A 9 -7.22 15.91 20.77
C LEU A 9 -8.36 15.05 20.24
N GLN A 10 -9.49 14.99 20.94
CA GLN A 10 -10.66 14.23 20.52
C GLN A 10 -11.33 14.87 19.29
N PHE A 11 -11.38 16.20 19.22
CA PHE A 11 -11.86 16.93 18.06
C PHE A 11 -10.94 16.70 16.84
N TYR A 12 -9.63 16.74 17.02
CA TYR A 12 -8.68 16.43 15.94
C TYR A 12 -8.74 14.95 15.51
N LEU A 13 -8.96 14.02 16.43
CA LEU A 13 -9.15 12.59 16.15
C LEU A 13 -10.51 12.26 15.51
N ILE A 14 -11.53 13.10 15.71
CA ILE A 14 -12.87 12.93 15.14
C ILE A 14 -12.99 13.62 13.77
N ASP A 15 -12.28 14.74 13.53
CA ASP A 15 -12.28 15.44 12.23
C ASP A 15 -11.20 14.95 11.23
N CYS A 16 -10.30 14.06 11.64
CA CYS A 16 -9.48 13.28 10.71
C CYS A 16 -10.22 12.10 10.06
N LYS A 17 -11.57 12.12 10.06
CA LYS A 17 -12.38 11.37 9.08
C LYS A 17 -12.64 12.22 7.84
N THR A 18 -11.58 12.75 7.22
CA THR A 18 -11.74 13.38 5.91
C THR A 18 -12.18 12.31 4.91
N THR A 19 -13.19 12.61 4.08
CA THR A 19 -13.66 11.75 2.99
C THR A 19 -12.49 11.28 2.11
N LEU A 20 -11.43 12.08 2.03
CA LEU A 20 -10.16 11.77 1.35
C LEU A 20 -9.46 10.54 1.94
N GLY A 21 -9.35 10.41 3.27
CA GLY A 21 -8.71 9.24 3.89
C GLY A 21 -9.46 7.95 3.58
N LYS A 22 -10.79 8.01 3.51
CA LYS A 22 -11.64 6.86 3.16
C LYS A 22 -11.50 6.46 1.68
N VAL A 23 -11.35 7.42 0.78
CA VAL A 23 -11.10 7.15 -0.65
C VAL A 23 -9.73 6.50 -0.85
N ILE A 24 -8.70 6.99 -0.15
CA ILE A 24 -7.35 6.43 -0.20
C ILE A 24 -7.34 4.99 0.34
N ASP A 25 -8.02 4.74 1.47
CA ASP A 25 -8.11 3.40 2.06
C ASP A 25 -8.79 2.39 1.12
N ILE A 26 -9.91 2.77 0.49
CA ILE A 26 -10.60 1.93 -0.50
C ILE A 26 -9.70 1.67 -1.72
N LEU A 27 -9.00 2.69 -2.21
CA LEU A 27 -8.08 2.58 -3.33
C LEU A 27 -6.98 1.55 -3.03
N ILE A 28 -6.41 1.57 -1.83
CA ILE A 28 -5.35 0.66 -1.40
C ILE A 28 -5.82 -0.79 -1.33
N ILE A 29 -6.99 -1.01 -0.74
CA ILE A 29 -7.58 -2.35 -0.68
C ILE A 29 -7.75 -2.89 -2.11
N LEU A 30 -8.20 -2.04 -3.04
CA LEU A 30 -8.37 -2.42 -4.45
C LEU A 30 -7.03 -2.73 -5.14
N LEU A 31 -6.00 -1.89 -4.94
CA LEU A 31 -4.67 -2.12 -5.51
C LEU A 31 -4.02 -3.41 -4.96
N ASN A 32 -4.13 -3.67 -3.66
CA ASN A 32 -3.60 -4.89 -3.03
C ASN A 32 -4.31 -6.14 -3.57
N LEU A 33 -5.65 -6.07 -3.74
CA LEU A 33 -6.43 -7.12 -4.37
C LEU A 33 -5.95 -7.38 -5.81
N PHE A 34 -5.60 -6.32 -6.55
CA PHE A 34 -5.08 -6.42 -7.91
C PHE A 34 -3.71 -7.10 -7.96
N ILE A 35 -2.79 -6.75 -7.06
CA ILE A 35 -1.49 -7.44 -6.93
C ILE A 35 -1.69 -8.92 -6.64
N CYS A 36 -2.54 -9.25 -5.66
CA CYS A 36 -2.86 -10.64 -5.35
C CYS A 36 -3.40 -11.39 -6.57
N LEU A 37 -4.28 -10.76 -7.36
CA LEU A 37 -4.82 -11.36 -8.57
C LEU A 37 -3.75 -11.59 -9.64
N ILE A 38 -2.87 -10.61 -9.88
CA ILE A 38 -1.74 -10.72 -10.81
C ILE A 38 -0.85 -11.90 -10.41
N LEU A 39 -0.51 -12.02 -9.13
CA LEU A 39 0.33 -13.09 -8.59
C LEU A 39 -0.29 -14.47 -8.78
N VAL A 40 -1.61 -14.59 -8.57
CA VAL A 40 -2.34 -15.84 -8.85
C VAL A 40 -2.32 -16.17 -10.34
N ILE A 41 -2.51 -15.17 -11.22
CA ILE A 41 -2.50 -15.37 -12.67
C ILE A 41 -1.10 -15.78 -13.17
N GLU A 42 -0.04 -15.19 -12.63
CA GLU A 42 1.35 -15.55 -12.96
C GLU A 42 1.71 -16.99 -12.57
N THR A 43 0.99 -17.60 -11.62
CA THR A 43 1.20 -19.00 -11.25
C THR A 43 0.76 -19.97 -12.36
N TYR A 44 -0.10 -19.52 -13.28
CA TYR A 44 -0.53 -20.32 -14.42
C TYR A 44 0.36 -20.07 -15.65
N PRO A 45 0.50 -21.06 -16.56
CA PRO A 45 1.23 -20.88 -17.81
C PRO A 45 0.44 -19.95 -18.75
N VAL A 46 0.60 -18.65 -18.55
CA VAL A 46 0.07 -17.58 -19.40
C VAL A 46 1.01 -17.32 -20.56
N SER A 47 0.47 -16.84 -21.69
CA SER A 47 1.29 -16.46 -22.84
C SER A 47 2.28 -15.35 -22.48
N GLU A 48 3.52 -15.40 -22.98
CA GLU A 48 4.57 -14.42 -22.65
C GLU A 48 4.15 -12.97 -22.88
N LYS A 49 3.31 -12.70 -23.89
CA LYS A 49 2.75 -11.37 -24.15
C LYS A 49 1.89 -10.85 -22.99
N ILE A 50 1.13 -11.76 -22.37
CA ILE A 50 0.27 -11.44 -21.22
C ILE A 50 1.13 -11.27 -19.97
N GLY A 51 2.15 -12.12 -19.78
CA GLY A 51 3.14 -11.99 -18.70
C GLY A 51 3.86 -10.65 -18.69
N HIS A 52 4.32 -10.17 -19.86
CA HIS A 52 4.93 -8.85 -19.97
C HIS A 52 3.97 -7.70 -19.64
N LEU A 53 2.70 -7.83 -20.00
CA LEU A 53 1.69 -6.81 -19.71
C LEU A 53 1.32 -6.80 -18.22
N LEU A 54 1.17 -7.97 -17.61
CA LEU A 54 0.98 -8.15 -16.17
C LEU A 54 2.13 -7.52 -15.38
N TRP A 55 3.36 -7.78 -15.79
CA TRP A 55 4.56 -7.20 -15.18
C TRP A 55 4.58 -5.67 -15.23
N ASN A 56 4.29 -5.08 -16.38
CA ASN A 56 4.23 -3.62 -16.50
C ASN A 56 3.15 -3.02 -15.58
N LEU A 57 1.98 -3.67 -15.48
CA LEU A 57 0.93 -3.25 -14.56
C LEU A 57 1.37 -3.36 -13.11
N GLU A 58 1.98 -4.48 -12.73
CA GLU A 58 2.48 -4.73 -11.39
C GLU A 58 3.49 -3.65 -10.95
N VAL A 59 4.47 -3.32 -11.81
CA VAL A 59 5.45 -2.26 -11.53
C VAL A 59 4.78 -0.89 -11.36
N ILE A 60 3.79 -0.56 -12.18
CA ILE A 60 3.03 0.70 -12.04
C ILE A 60 2.27 0.73 -10.71
N ILE A 61 1.65 -0.38 -10.32
CA ILE A 61 0.88 -0.48 -9.06
C ILE A 61 1.83 -0.36 -7.85
N VAL A 62 2.98 -1.03 -7.86
CA VAL A 62 4.01 -0.91 -6.81
C VAL A 62 4.51 0.54 -6.70
N PHE A 63 4.72 1.23 -7.82
CA PHE A 63 5.11 2.63 -7.81
C PHE A 63 4.03 3.53 -7.16
N PHE A 64 2.76 3.29 -7.47
CA PHE A 64 1.64 3.97 -6.81
C PHE A 64 1.61 3.70 -5.29
N PHE A 65 1.89 2.47 -4.87
CA PHE A 65 1.98 2.11 -3.45
C PHE A 65 3.08 2.86 -2.72
N ILE A 66 4.26 3.02 -3.32
CA ILE A 66 5.36 3.80 -2.73
C ILE A 66 4.94 5.26 -2.55
N ILE A 67 4.29 5.86 -3.55
CA ILE A 67 3.81 7.26 -3.46
C ILE A 67 2.76 7.40 -2.36
N GLU A 68 1.79 6.48 -2.30
CA GLU A 68 0.76 6.48 -1.26
C GLU A 68 1.40 6.36 0.12
N TYR A 69 2.31 5.41 0.30
CA TYR A 69 3.02 5.19 1.55
C TYR A 69 3.75 6.46 2.01
N MET A 70 4.43 7.15 1.08
CA MET A 70 5.05 8.44 1.38
C MET A 70 4.01 9.49 1.76
N ALA A 71 2.92 9.64 1.00
CA ALA A 71 1.86 10.61 1.29
C ALA A 71 1.25 10.38 2.68
N ARG A 72 1.01 9.13 3.06
CA ARG A 72 0.55 8.73 4.40
C ARG A 72 1.57 9.07 5.48
N LEU A 73 2.85 8.84 5.22
CA LEU A 73 3.93 9.18 6.14
C LEU A 73 4.06 10.70 6.35
N TYR A 74 3.85 11.50 5.31
CA TYR A 74 3.82 12.96 5.39
C TYR A 74 2.58 13.48 6.12
N ALA A 75 1.41 12.84 5.93
CA ALA A 75 0.16 13.22 6.59
C ALA A 75 0.10 12.81 8.07
N ALA A 76 0.84 11.78 8.47
CA ALA A 76 0.84 11.28 9.84
C ALA A 76 1.56 12.24 10.81
N GLN A 77 0.81 12.73 11.79
CA GLN A 77 1.30 13.64 12.84
C GLN A 77 2.38 13.02 13.75
N ASN A 78 2.47 11.68 13.78
CA ASN A 78 3.45 10.94 14.57
C ASN A 78 4.07 9.78 13.77
N ARG A 79 5.11 10.11 12.97
CA ARG A 79 5.69 9.26 11.92
C ARG A 79 6.07 7.84 12.38
N PHE A 80 6.64 7.70 13.57
CA PHE A 80 7.12 6.39 14.08
C PHE A 80 6.00 5.39 14.41
N ARG A 81 4.83 5.86 14.86
CA ARG A 81 3.70 4.96 15.17
C ARG A 81 2.96 4.52 13.91
N GLN A 82 3.02 5.34 12.85
CA GLN A 82 2.45 5.02 11.54
C GLN A 82 3.33 4.05 10.73
N LEU A 83 4.65 4.11 10.91
CA LEU A 83 5.59 3.19 10.25
C LEU A 83 5.39 1.72 10.69
N VAL A 84 4.90 1.51 11.91
CA VAL A 84 4.60 0.17 12.48
C VAL A 84 3.08 -0.08 12.54
N ASP A 85 2.31 0.58 11.68
CA ASP A 85 0.89 0.30 11.56
C ASP A 85 0.69 -1.01 10.80
N VAL A 86 -0.29 -1.80 11.24
CA VAL A 86 -0.54 -3.16 10.72
C VAL A 86 -0.84 -3.12 9.22
N TYR A 87 -1.55 -2.09 8.75
CA TYR A 87 -1.88 -1.91 7.33
C TYR A 87 -0.66 -1.65 6.46
N SER A 88 0.29 -0.84 6.94
CA SER A 88 1.55 -0.58 6.24
C SER A 88 2.40 -1.84 6.13
N ILE A 89 2.38 -2.71 7.14
CA ILE A 89 3.09 -4.00 7.12
C ILE A 89 2.43 -4.96 6.13
N ILE A 90 1.09 -5.04 6.11
CA ILE A 90 0.35 -5.87 5.16
C ILE A 90 0.67 -5.45 3.72
N ASP A 91 0.77 -4.15 3.47
CA ASP A 91 1.09 -3.63 2.16
C ASP A 91 2.54 -3.97 1.73
N LEU A 92 3.51 -3.77 2.63
CA LEU A 92 4.90 -4.19 2.40
C LEU A 92 5.02 -5.68 2.10
N ILE A 93 4.26 -6.53 2.80
CA ILE A 93 4.23 -7.98 2.55
C ILE A 93 3.62 -8.27 1.17
N ALA A 94 2.60 -7.53 0.74
CA ALA A 94 1.96 -7.74 -0.55
C ALA A 94 2.88 -7.39 -1.73
N ILE A 95 3.72 -6.36 -1.61
CA ILE A 95 4.70 -5.98 -2.66
C ILE A 95 6.03 -6.75 -2.56
N LEU A 96 6.27 -7.48 -1.47
CA LEU A 96 7.52 -8.20 -1.21
C LEU A 96 7.87 -9.24 -2.30
N PRO A 97 6.93 -10.05 -2.82
CA PRO A 97 7.22 -10.99 -3.90
C PRO A 97 7.73 -10.27 -5.15
N THR A 98 7.06 -9.19 -5.58
CA THR A 98 7.44 -8.37 -6.72
C THR A 98 8.82 -7.75 -6.52
N LEU A 99 9.05 -7.16 -5.35
CA LEU A 99 10.34 -6.58 -4.97
C LEU A 99 11.46 -7.62 -5.02
N SER A 100 11.19 -8.85 -4.59
CA SER A 100 12.15 -9.95 -4.62
C SER A 100 12.52 -10.33 -6.05
N VAL A 101 11.56 -10.38 -6.97
CA VAL A 101 11.81 -10.63 -8.40
C VAL A 101 12.61 -9.48 -9.03
N ILE A 102 12.31 -8.23 -8.67
CA ILE A 102 13.05 -7.05 -9.16
C ILE A 102 14.51 -7.07 -8.66
N PHE A 103 14.74 -7.39 -7.37
CA PHE A 103 16.08 -7.40 -6.78
C PHE A 103 16.90 -8.65 -7.16
N LEU A 104 16.23 -9.78 -7.36
CA LEU A 104 16.82 -11.04 -7.80
C LEU A 104 16.26 -11.43 -9.17
N PRO A 105 16.75 -10.80 -10.26
CA PRO A 105 16.36 -11.19 -11.62
C PRO A 105 16.68 -12.66 -11.94
N VAL A 106 17.52 -13.32 -11.11
CA VAL A 106 17.86 -14.74 -11.21
C VAL A 106 16.70 -15.69 -10.88
N LEU A 107 15.67 -15.25 -10.14
CA LEU A 107 14.48 -16.06 -9.85
C LEU A 107 13.52 -16.17 -11.05
N ARG A 108 13.78 -15.41 -12.11
CA ARG A 108 13.00 -15.42 -13.36
C ARG A 108 13.61 -16.29 -14.46
N CYS A 109 14.68 -17.04 -14.16
CA CYS A 109 15.34 -17.99 -15.07
C CYS A 109 14.86 -19.43 -14.88
#